data_AF-A0A3L6G9J3-F1
#
_entry.id   AF-A0A3L6G9J3-F1
#
_cell.length_a   1.000
_cell.length_b   1.000
_cell.length_c   1.000
_cell.angle_alpha   90.00
_cell.angle_beta   90.00
_cell.angle_gamma   90.00
#
_symmetry.space_group_name_H-M   'P 1'
#
loop_
_entity.id
_entity.type
_entity.pdbx_description
1 polymer ?
#
loop_
_entity_poly.entity_id
_entity_poly.type
_entity_poly.pdbx_seq_one_letter_code
_entity_poly.pdbx_strand_id
1 'polypeptide(L)' 'MIFQDWWSNAEGQVPKEKRKGFNTLVILVAWWLWKHRNICVFEGASPSTRDILQHIHEDATLWGMAGARGLRGLWP' A
#
# COMPACT_ATOMS: atom_id res chain seq x y z
N MET A 1 -4.24 -17.88 7.63
CA MET A 1 -3.66 -16.62 8.12
C MET A 1 -4.50 -15.49 7.56
N ILE A 2 -5.14 -14.72 8.43
CA ILE A 2 -6.00 -13.60 8.03
C ILE A 2 -5.08 -12.39 7.76
N PHE A 3 -5.53 -11.39 6.97
CA PHE A 3 -4.71 -10.22 6.61
C PHE A 3 -4.05 -9.54 7.83
N GLN A 4 -4.78 -9.46 8.95
CA GLN A 4 -4.28 -8.90 10.19
C GLN A 4 -3.12 -9.70 10.81
N ASP A 5 -3.22 -11.04 10.82
CA ASP A 5 -2.15 -11.90 11.36
C ASP A 5 -0.85 -11.74 10.55
N TRP A 6 -0.99 -11.72 9.21
CA TRP A 6 0.14 -11.50 8.32
C TRP A 6 0.76 -10.13 8.57
N TRP A 7 -0.05 -9.08 8.67
CA TRP A 7 0.44 -7.72 8.89
C TRP A 7 1.20 -7.64 10.22
N SER A 8 0.61 -8.10 11.33
CA SER A 8 1.29 -8.08 12.64
C SER A 8 2.62 -8.84 12.62
N ASN A 9 2.68 -10.01 11.95
CA ASN A 9 3.92 -10.76 11.79
C ASN A 9 4.96 -10.04 10.90
N ALA A 10 4.52 -9.40 9.81
CA ALA A 10 5.40 -8.66 8.91
C ALA A 10 5.96 -7.40 9.58
N GLU A 11 5.13 -6.63 10.30
CA GLU A 11 5.58 -5.47 11.07
C GLU A 11 6.61 -5.87 12.15
N GLY A 12 6.42 -7.04 12.79
CA GLY A 12 7.35 -7.58 13.77
C GLY A 12 8.78 -7.76 13.23
N GLN A 13 8.91 -8.05 11.93
CA GLN A 13 10.19 -8.24 11.22
C GLN A 13 10.82 -6.92 10.75
N VAL A 14 10.10 -5.80 10.81
CA VAL A 14 10.59 -4.49 10.38
C VAL A 14 11.27 -3.77 11.56
N PRO A 15 12.45 -3.15 11.36
CA PRO A 15 13.08 -2.31 12.38
C PRO A 15 12.13 -1.23 12.90
N LYS A 16 12.15 -0.94 14.21
CA LYS A 16 11.15 -0.07 14.87
C LYS A 16 11.03 1.29 14.19
N GLU A 17 12.15 1.86 13.77
CA GLU A 17 12.26 3.15 13.07
C GLU A 17 11.60 3.16 11.68
N LYS A 18 11.45 1.99 11.04
CA LYS A 18 10.84 1.83 9.71
C LYS A 18 9.37 1.40 9.76
N ARG A 19 8.87 0.89 10.88
CA ARG A 19 7.50 0.36 11.02
C ARG A 19 6.42 1.35 10.61
N LYS A 20 6.59 2.64 10.95
CA LYS A 20 5.62 3.68 10.56
C LYS A 20 5.47 3.78 9.04
N GLY A 21 6.59 3.83 8.30
CA GLY A 21 6.56 3.86 6.84
C GLY A 21 6.00 2.58 6.24
N PHE A 22 6.39 1.43 6.80
CA PHE A 22 5.88 0.12 6.39
C PHE A 22 4.36 0.02 6.55
N ASN A 23 3.82 0.42 7.70
CA ASN A 23 2.37 0.42 7.95
C ASN A 23 1.63 1.35 7.00
N THR A 24 2.18 2.53 6.69
CA THR A 24 1.62 3.42 5.67
C THR A 24 1.56 2.73 4.29
N LEU A 25 2.63 2.03 3.90
CA LEU A 25 2.66 1.29 2.64
C LEU A 25 1.65 0.14 2.61
N VAL A 26 1.55 -0.65 3.68
CA VAL A 26 0.57 -1.75 3.78
C VAL A 26 -0.87 -1.22 3.63
N ILE A 27 -1.19 -0.10 4.28
CA ILE A 27 -2.50 0.55 4.16
C ILE A 27 -2.74 1.01 2.73
N LEU A 28 -1.77 1.66 2.09
CA LEU A 28 -1.89 2.14 0.71
C LEU A 28 -2.17 0.99 -0.27
N VAL A 29 -1.44 -0.13 -0.14
CA VAL A 29 -1.65 -1.31 -0.98
C VAL A 29 -3.04 -1.91 -0.74
N ALA A 30 -3.44 -2.09 0.52
CA ALA A 30 -4.76 -2.63 0.86
C ALA A 30 -5.89 -1.73 0.35
N TRP A 31 -5.72 -0.41 0.45
CA TRP A 31 -6.65 0.59 -0.08
C TRP A 31 -6.85 0.45 -1.59
N TRP A 32 -5.76 0.39 -2.37
CA TRP A 32 -5.85 0.26 -3.82
C TRP A 32 -6.39 -1.09 -4.27
N LEU A 33 -6.07 -2.19 -3.56
CA LEU A 33 -6.69 -3.49 -3.82
C LEU A 33 -8.21 -3.45 -3.61
N TRP A 34 -8.66 -2.84 -2.51
CA TRP A 34 -10.08 -2.68 -2.23
C TRP A 34 -10.77 -1.80 -3.27
N LYS A 35 -10.17 -0.65 -3.62
CA LYS A 35 -10.72 0.29 -4.61
C LYS A 35 -10.82 -0.35 -6.00
N HIS A 36 -9.78 -1.04 -6.46
CA HIS A 36 -9.78 -1.73 -7.75
C HIS A 36 -10.83 -2.84 -7.80
N ARG A 37 -10.95 -3.64 -6.72
CA ARG A 37 -12.01 -4.65 -6.61
C ARG A 37 -13.39 -4.03 -6.76
N ASN A 38 -13.65 -2.90 -6.10
CA ASN A 38 -14.94 -2.22 -6.21
C ASN A 38 -15.20 -1.73 -7.64
N ILE A 39 -14.23 -1.13 -8.31
CA ILE A 39 -14.38 -0.70 -9.70
C ILE A 39 -14.68 -1.91 -10.61
N CYS A 40 -13.99 -3.04 -10.43
CA CYS A 40 -14.30 -4.26 -11.20
C CYS A 40 -15.72 -4.78 -10.95
N VAL A 41 -16.17 -4.78 -9.69
CA VAL A 41 -17.47 -5.34 -9.30
C VAL A 41 -18.63 -4.42 -9.69
N PHE A 42 -18.48 -3.11 -9.51
CA PHE A 42 -19.57 -2.14 -9.65
C PHE A 42 -19.58 -1.44 -11.00
N GLU A 43 -18.42 -1.27 -11.65
CA GLU A 43 -18.29 -0.54 -12.92
C GLU A 43 -17.92 -1.46 -14.09
N GLY A 44 -17.76 -2.77 -13.85
CA GLY A 44 -17.48 -3.76 -14.89
C GLY A 44 -16.06 -3.67 -15.47
N ALA A 45 -15.14 -2.97 -14.80
CA ALA A 45 -13.76 -2.91 -15.24
C ALA A 45 -13.08 -4.30 -15.16
N SER A 46 -12.10 -4.53 -16.04
CA SER A 46 -11.31 -5.76 -15.99
C SER A 46 -10.26 -5.71 -14.87
N PRO A 47 -10.02 -6.82 -14.14
CA PRO A 47 -8.93 -6.92 -13.18
C PRO A 47 -7.57 -6.61 -13.84
N SER A 48 -6.79 -5.70 -13.25
CA SER A 48 -5.51 -5.26 -13.81
C SER A 48 -4.50 -4.98 -12.70
N THR A 49 -3.56 -5.89 -12.52
CA THR A 49 -2.46 -5.72 -11.57
C THR A 49 -1.58 -4.53 -11.95
N ARG A 50 -1.42 -4.26 -13.25
CA ARG A 50 -0.63 -3.13 -13.76
C ARG A 50 -1.21 -1.80 -13.27
N ASP A 51 -2.53 -1.64 -13.37
CA ASP A 51 -3.18 -0.40 -12.97
C ASP A 51 -3.07 -0.20 -11.46
N ILE A 52 -3.28 -1.26 -10.66
CA ILE A 52 -3.11 -1.20 -9.21
C ILE A 52 -1.69 -0.76 -8.84
N LEU A 53 -0.67 -1.37 -9.44
CA LEU A 53 0.74 -1.04 -9.17
C LEU A 53 1.08 0.39 -9.58
N GLN A 54 0.55 0.87 -10.71
CA GLN A 54 0.75 2.24 -11.17
C GLN A 54 0.23 3.25 -10.15
N HIS A 55 -1.01 3.06 -9.68
CA HIS A 55 -1.61 3.96 -8.70
C HIS A 55 -0.90 3.94 -7.34
N ILE A 56 -0.48 2.75 -6.87
CA ILE A 56 0.33 2.64 -5.64
C ILE A 56 1.63 3.40 -5.80
N HIS A 57 2.30 3.29 -6.96
CA HIS A 57 3.55 3.98 -7.22
C HIS A 57 3.38 5.49 -7.24
N GLU A 58 2.37 6.01 -7.94
CA GLU A 58 2.06 7.43 -8.00
C GLU A 58 1.76 8.00 -6.61
N ASP A 59 0.85 7.39 -5.87
CA ASP A 59 0.47 7.86 -4.54
C ASP A 59 1.64 7.79 -3.54
N ALA A 60 2.41 6.69 -3.53
CA ALA A 60 3.55 6.57 -2.63
C ALA A 60 4.62 7.62 -2.92
N THR A 61 4.88 7.90 -4.20
CA THR A 61 5.79 8.95 -4.65
C THR A 61 5.29 10.33 -4.20
N LEU A 62 4.03 10.65 -4.49
CA LEU A 62 3.41 11.93 -4.14
C LEU A 62 3.40 12.16 -2.63
N TRP A 63 3.07 11.14 -1.84
CA TRP A 63 3.06 11.25 -0.38
C TRP A 63 4.47 11.44 0.16
N GLY A 64 5.46 10.76 -0.42
CA GLY A 64 6.87 10.97 -0.11
C GLY A 64 7.31 12.41 -0.36
N MET A 65 6.92 13.00 -1.49
CA MET A 65 7.15 14.41 -1.82
C MET A 65 6.42 15.37 -0.89
N ALA A 66 5.19 15.03 -0.48
CA ALA A 66 4.37 15.80 0.45
C ALA A 66 4.81 15.70 1.92
N GLY A 67 5.90 14.96 2.22
CA GLY A 67 6.50 14.92 3.55
C GLY A 67 6.20 13.68 4.37
N ALA A 68 5.66 12.61 3.78
CA ALA A 68 5.57 11.29 4.41
C ALA A 68 6.97 10.63 4.51
N ARG A 69 7.83 11.19 5.38
CA ARG A 69 9.27 10.84 5.50
C ARG A 69 9.52 9.34 5.75
N GLY A 70 8.65 8.70 6.54
CA GLY A 70 8.76 7.26 6.80
C GLY A 70 8.51 6.41 5.55
N LEU A 71 7.54 6.81 4.72
CA LEU A 71 7.26 6.15 3.45
C LEU A 71 8.39 6.43 2.44
N ARG A 72 8.82 7.70 2.32
CA ARG A 72 9.94 8.11 1.45
C ARG A 72 11.27 7.40 1.77
N GLY A 73 11.49 7.03 3.03
CA GLY A 73 12.67 6.25 3.43
C GLY A 73 12.64 4.77 3.03
N LEU A 74 11.50 4.29 2.52
CA LEU A 74 11.27 2.89 2.12
C LEU A 74 10.92 2.77 0.63
N TRP A 75 10.19 3.74 0.11
CA TRP A 75 9.71 3.79 -1.26
C TRP A 75 10.80 4.43 -2.15
N PRO A 76 11.21 3.75 -3.24
CA PRO A 76 12.24 4.24 -4.14
C PRO A 76 11.85 5.55 -4.85
#